data_AF-A0A7K3E7F1-F1
#
_entry.id   AF-A0A7K3E7F1-F1
#
_cell.length_a   1.000
_cell.length_b   1.000
_cell.length_c   1.000
_cell.angle_alpha   90.00
_cell.angle_beta   90.00
_cell.angle_gamma   90.00
#
_symmetry.space_group_name_H-M   'P 1'
#
loop_
_entity.id
_entity.type
_entity.pdbx_description
1 polymer ?
#
loop_
_entity_poly.entity_id
_entity_poly.type
_entity_poly.pdbx_seq_one_letter_code
_entity_poly.pdbx_strand_id
1 'polypeptide(L)'
;MTRSLQAVAYTRPSVLESVAGGLRLGLETSRGATPTGVRDHPRFFSGFLTSPQVAAAGLLAVADVAAARYHQQQLRTSLDPVVTGNGDRLRFESFSGCGGVYARLDVLEPGLDGGEVGHGTTNVDVNNPLREALSRIGGDDPLHLRVGPEELAVTTLDGPVVEKKVPLPDRWLRGFAEAQVVATGFDLRAELPAPEAVRFLGSLPRGGARGASRGAHWVVPAGRSLRPTTRPVPGAVCLPGPERLAALRRVLRHATALRVYGPPVAGAAALASAWEVVLPGMRLTLTLSPEAGRGFSGEGGVLEALATDEAAGDAELIAVLLAWEPRVDVGELAASCGLPADRVRAALTRLGTSGRVGYDTAEAAYFHRELPYDAARVERHNPRLRSARALVAAGAVLLDGDLGTVTAEDGHVHRVRDSAGTLSCSCLWWARYRGGRGPCSHALAVRMVRRGGVAEADGAGVGAGAGVGAGTGGGAR
;
A
#
# COMPACT_ATOMS: atom_id res chain seq x y z
N MET A 1 7.96 -15.84 -26.57
CA MET A 1 7.33 -16.27 -25.31
C MET A 1 8.28 -17.22 -24.61
N THR A 2 9.11 -16.72 -23.71
CA THR A 2 9.98 -17.54 -22.87
C THR A 2 9.35 -17.57 -21.48
N ARG A 3 8.68 -18.68 -21.16
CA ARG A 3 8.31 -19.00 -19.77
C ARG A 3 9.62 -19.11 -19.00
N SER A 4 9.87 -18.20 -18.07
CA SER A 4 10.92 -18.38 -17.07
C SER A 4 10.54 -19.61 -16.24
N LEU A 5 11.18 -20.75 -16.52
CA LEU A 5 11.10 -21.94 -15.70
C LEU A 5 11.84 -21.64 -14.40
N GLN A 6 11.11 -21.31 -13.33
CA GLN A 6 11.67 -21.42 -11.99
C GLN A 6 11.92 -22.91 -11.74
N ALA A 7 13.18 -23.30 -11.59
CA ALA A 7 13.54 -24.64 -11.17
C ALA A 7 13.13 -24.82 -9.71
N VAL A 8 12.07 -25.59 -9.47
CA VAL A 8 11.55 -25.89 -8.14
C VAL A 8 12.27 -27.11 -7.61
N ALA A 9 13.12 -26.95 -6.57
CA ALA A 9 13.84 -28.05 -5.95
C ALA A 9 13.03 -28.61 -4.77
N TYR A 10 12.48 -29.82 -4.95
CA TYR A 10 11.84 -30.60 -3.89
C TYR A 10 12.89 -31.52 -3.24
N THR A 11 12.87 -31.63 -1.91
CA THR A 11 13.83 -32.48 -1.17
C THR A 11 13.46 -33.97 -1.22
N ARG A 12 12.20 -34.30 -1.52
CA ARG A 12 11.73 -35.66 -1.85
C ARG A 12 10.43 -35.61 -2.68
N PRO A 13 10.00 -36.72 -3.30
CA PRO A 13 8.71 -36.78 -3.98
C PRO A 13 7.53 -36.61 -3.03
N SER A 14 6.46 -35.96 -3.48
CA SER A 14 5.14 -36.04 -2.83
C SER A 14 4.65 -37.50 -2.85
N VAL A 15 4.04 -37.96 -1.76
CA VAL A 15 3.63 -39.36 -1.58
C VAL A 15 2.12 -39.44 -1.35
N LEU A 16 1.46 -40.39 -2.01
CA LEU A 16 0.08 -40.78 -1.71
C LEU A 16 0.12 -42.11 -0.97
N GLU A 17 -0.25 -42.11 0.30
CA GLU A 17 -0.24 -43.29 1.17
C GLU A 17 -1.66 -43.79 1.40
N SER A 18 -1.85 -45.12 1.36
CA SER A 18 -3.10 -45.73 1.81
C SER A 18 -3.05 -45.93 3.32
N VAL A 19 -4.02 -45.38 4.04
CA VAL A 19 -4.17 -45.49 5.49
C VAL A 19 -5.52 -46.09 5.84
N ALA A 20 -5.67 -46.67 7.03
CA ALA A 20 -6.95 -47.21 7.47
C ALA A 20 -8.01 -46.09 7.48
N GLY A 21 -8.98 -46.17 6.57
CA GLY A 21 -10.03 -45.16 6.39
C GLY A 21 -9.87 -44.23 5.17
N GLY A 22 -8.83 -44.36 4.35
CA GLY A 22 -8.73 -43.62 3.08
C GLY A 22 -7.33 -43.45 2.50
N LEU A 23 -7.16 -42.41 1.68
CA LEU A 23 -5.88 -42.02 1.10
C LEU A 23 -5.37 -40.74 1.80
N ARG A 24 -4.10 -40.74 2.19
CA ARG A 24 -3.39 -39.59 2.74
C ARG A 24 -2.41 -39.07 1.69
N LEU A 25 -2.62 -37.86 1.19
CA LEU A 25 -1.70 -37.19 0.27
C LEU A 25 -0.71 -36.31 1.05
N GLY A 26 0.57 -36.67 1.05
CA GLY A 26 1.67 -35.86 1.54
C GLY A 26 2.30 -35.09 0.38
N LEU A 27 2.11 -33.78 0.34
CA LEU A 27 2.75 -32.91 -0.66
C LEU A 27 4.09 -32.41 -0.12
N GLU A 28 5.12 -32.45 -0.95
CA GLU A 28 6.36 -31.76 -0.65
C GLU A 28 6.38 -30.31 -1.15
N THR A 29 7.03 -29.44 -0.40
CA THR A 29 7.24 -28.03 -0.80
C THR A 29 8.73 -27.77 -1.07
N SER A 30 8.99 -26.73 -1.86
CA SER A 30 10.33 -26.43 -2.35
C SER A 30 11.17 -25.66 -1.33
N ARG A 31 12.49 -25.63 -1.58
CA ARG A 31 13.42 -24.68 -0.96
C ARG A 31 13.01 -23.23 -1.24
N GLY A 32 13.32 -22.31 -0.32
CA GLY A 32 13.21 -20.87 -0.56
C GLY A 32 14.25 -20.05 0.22
N ALA A 33 14.55 -18.85 -0.28
CA ALA A 33 15.52 -17.94 0.30
C ALA A 33 14.91 -17.17 1.49
N THR A 34 15.65 -17.09 2.60
CA THR A 34 15.36 -16.24 3.75
C THR A 34 16.54 -15.27 3.96
N PRO A 35 16.40 -14.23 4.81
CA PRO A 35 17.54 -13.37 5.17
C PRO A 35 18.75 -14.10 5.77
N THR A 36 18.57 -15.35 6.23
CA THR A 36 19.64 -16.20 6.79
C THR A 36 20.14 -17.29 5.82
N GLY A 37 19.71 -17.27 4.56
CA GLY A 37 20.13 -18.22 3.51
C GLY A 37 19.00 -19.04 2.92
N VAL A 38 19.34 -20.07 2.12
CA VAL A 38 18.35 -20.98 1.54
C VAL A 38 17.90 -21.98 2.61
N ARG A 39 16.60 -22.04 2.91
CA ARG A 39 16.01 -23.02 3.83
C ARG A 39 15.10 -24.00 3.10
N ASP A 40 15.06 -25.22 3.63
CA ASP A 40 14.04 -26.21 3.31
C ASP A 40 12.73 -25.78 3.98
N HIS A 41 11.63 -25.72 3.22
CA HIS A 41 10.29 -25.32 3.71
C HIS A 41 10.29 -24.02 4.51
N PRO A 42 10.74 -22.88 3.95
CA PRO A 42 10.75 -21.64 4.71
C PRO A 42 9.32 -21.33 5.13
N ARG A 43 9.08 -21.35 6.44
CA ARG A 43 7.84 -20.89 7.07
C ARG A 43 8.24 -19.65 7.82
N PHE A 44 7.47 -18.60 7.65
CA PHE A 44 7.70 -17.39 8.41
C PHE A 44 6.73 -17.25 9.58
N PHE A 45 5.83 -18.22 9.81
CA PHE A 45 5.15 -18.35 11.10
C PHE A 45 4.57 -19.75 11.29
N SER A 46 4.61 -20.25 12.53
CA SER A 46 3.84 -21.39 12.98
C SER A 46 3.62 -21.26 14.48
N GLY A 47 2.39 -20.97 14.89
CA GLY A 47 2.07 -20.70 16.28
C GLY A 47 0.58 -20.51 16.52
N PHE A 48 0.23 -20.26 17.77
CA PHE A 48 -1.13 -19.98 18.21
C PHE A 48 -1.41 -18.47 18.25
N LEU A 49 -2.68 -18.13 18.19
CA LEU A 49 -3.16 -16.77 18.40
C LEU A 49 -3.61 -16.65 19.86
N THR A 50 -3.13 -15.64 20.59
CA THR A 50 -3.47 -15.44 22.01
C THR A 50 -4.93 -15.05 22.22
N SER A 51 -5.59 -14.53 21.19
CA SER A 51 -7.02 -14.19 21.19
C SER A 51 -7.70 -14.77 19.93
N PRO A 52 -7.96 -16.09 19.89
CA PRO A 52 -8.46 -16.81 18.73
C PRO A 52 -9.70 -16.20 18.09
N GLN A 53 -10.72 -15.90 18.89
CA GLN A 53 -11.98 -15.33 18.39
C GLN A 53 -11.80 -13.91 17.82
N VAL A 54 -10.88 -13.13 18.38
CA VAL A 54 -10.57 -11.77 17.92
C VAL A 54 -9.82 -11.84 16.59
N ALA A 55 -8.83 -12.72 16.49
CA ALA A 55 -8.06 -12.97 15.27
C ALA A 55 -8.96 -13.48 14.14
N ALA A 56 -9.83 -14.44 14.42
CA ALA A 56 -10.79 -14.96 13.46
C ALA A 56 -11.74 -13.87 12.93
N ALA A 57 -12.28 -13.03 13.82
CA ALA A 57 -13.13 -11.91 13.44
C ALA A 57 -12.38 -10.86 12.60
N GLY A 58 -11.11 -10.59 12.91
CA GLY A 58 -10.24 -9.71 12.15
C GLY A 58 -9.93 -10.25 10.74
N LEU A 59 -9.56 -11.52 10.63
CA LEU A 59 -9.31 -12.20 9.35
C LEU A 59 -10.55 -12.19 8.45
N LEU A 60 -11.72 -12.49 9.04
CA LEU A 60 -13.00 -12.40 8.33
C LEU A 60 -13.33 -10.96 7.89
N ALA A 61 -12.93 -9.93 8.64
CA ALA A 61 -13.12 -8.54 8.25
C ALA A 61 -12.25 -8.16 7.05
N VAL A 62 -10.98 -8.57 7.04
CA VAL A 62 -10.07 -8.39 5.89
C VAL A 62 -10.62 -9.13 4.66
N ALA A 63 -11.10 -10.35 4.83
CA ALA A 63 -11.68 -11.16 3.76
C ALA A 63 -13.02 -10.57 3.26
N ASP A 64 -13.82 -9.95 4.12
CA ASP A 64 -15.04 -9.25 3.74
C ASP A 64 -14.76 -8.03 2.87
N VAL A 65 -13.75 -7.25 3.22
CA VAL A 65 -13.32 -6.11 2.39
C VAL A 65 -12.91 -6.61 1.02
N ALA A 66 -12.13 -7.68 0.95
CA ALA A 66 -11.70 -8.28 -0.31
C ALA A 66 -12.88 -8.69 -1.21
N ALA A 67 -13.93 -9.27 -0.62
CA ALA A 67 -15.14 -9.67 -1.32
C ALA A 67 -16.12 -8.50 -1.60
N ALA A 68 -15.90 -7.31 -1.02
CA ALA A 68 -16.81 -6.18 -1.14
C ALA A 68 -16.59 -5.38 -2.43
N ARG A 69 -17.68 -4.86 -2.99
CA ARG A 69 -17.65 -3.83 -4.03
C ARG A 69 -18.61 -2.70 -3.65
N TYR A 70 -18.06 -1.56 -3.25
CA TYR A 70 -18.85 -0.41 -2.76
C TYR A 70 -19.39 0.50 -3.87
N HIS A 71 -18.91 0.31 -5.10
CA HIS A 71 -19.37 1.01 -6.28
C HIS A 71 -19.83 0.01 -7.34
N GLN A 72 -21.03 0.20 -7.90
CA GLN A 72 -21.66 -0.72 -8.85
C GLN A 72 -21.68 -2.17 -8.30
N GLN A 73 -22.50 -2.43 -7.29
CA GLN A 73 -22.56 -3.74 -6.63
C GLN A 73 -22.81 -4.86 -7.66
N GLN A 74 -21.79 -5.67 -7.92
CA GLN A 74 -21.83 -6.89 -8.73
C GLN A 74 -21.55 -8.09 -7.82
N LEU A 75 -21.74 -9.31 -8.34
CA LEU A 75 -21.50 -10.55 -7.59
C LEU A 75 -20.09 -10.57 -6.99
N ARG A 76 -19.98 -11.17 -5.80
CA ARG A 76 -18.73 -11.30 -5.06
C ARG A 76 -17.76 -12.16 -5.88
N THR A 77 -16.69 -11.56 -6.37
CA THR A 77 -15.46 -12.31 -6.70
C THR A 77 -14.63 -12.36 -5.43
N SER A 78 -14.30 -13.56 -4.93
CA SER A 78 -13.28 -13.68 -3.86
C SER A 78 -12.01 -13.04 -4.39
N LEU A 79 -11.38 -12.20 -3.58
CA LEU A 79 -10.07 -11.65 -3.84
C LEU A 79 -9.22 -11.93 -2.62
N ASP A 80 -7.93 -12.05 -2.84
CA ASP A 80 -7.10 -12.88 -1.98
C ASP A 80 -6.20 -12.01 -1.11
N PRO A 81 -6.39 -12.01 0.22
CA PRO A 81 -5.54 -11.24 1.13
C PRO A 81 -4.05 -11.58 0.96
N VAL A 82 -3.23 -10.54 1.09
CA VAL A 82 -1.78 -10.65 1.23
C VAL A 82 -1.46 -10.88 2.70
N VAL A 83 -0.55 -11.80 2.99
CA VAL A 83 -0.01 -12.03 4.34
C VAL A 83 1.48 -11.73 4.32
N THR A 84 1.93 -10.85 5.21
CA THR A 84 3.35 -10.50 5.37
C THR A 84 3.81 -10.82 6.79
N GLY A 85 4.93 -11.53 6.93
CA GLY A 85 5.66 -11.69 8.18
C GLY A 85 6.82 -10.71 8.25
N ASN A 86 6.95 -10.00 9.37
CA ASN A 86 7.92 -8.91 9.55
C ASN A 86 8.81 -9.08 10.79
N GLY A 87 9.07 -10.31 11.26
CA GLY A 87 9.91 -10.52 12.44
C GLY A 87 9.17 -10.39 13.78
N ASP A 88 8.34 -9.37 13.93
CA ASP A 88 7.61 -9.05 15.17
C ASP A 88 6.09 -9.22 15.07
N ARG A 89 5.56 -9.37 13.84
CA ARG A 89 4.12 -9.37 13.58
C ARG A 89 3.76 -10.03 12.26
N LEU A 90 2.48 -10.41 12.16
CA LEU A 90 1.84 -10.79 10.90
C LEU A 90 0.90 -9.69 10.43
N ARG A 91 0.93 -9.37 9.14
CA ARG A 91 0.07 -8.38 8.49
C ARG A 91 -0.80 -9.05 7.45
N PHE A 92 -2.12 -8.89 7.56
CA PHE A 92 -3.08 -9.35 6.56
C PHE A 92 -3.69 -8.15 5.86
N GLU A 93 -3.42 -8.00 4.57
CA GLU A 93 -3.78 -6.85 3.76
C GLU A 93 -4.77 -7.24 2.66
N SER A 94 -5.79 -6.42 2.40
CA SER A 94 -6.70 -6.63 1.26
C SER A 94 -7.25 -5.32 0.71
N PHE A 95 -7.76 -5.35 -0.52
CA PHE A 95 -8.50 -4.24 -1.12
C PHE A 95 -9.90 -4.67 -1.54
N SER A 96 -10.87 -3.77 -1.43
CA SER A 96 -12.16 -4.02 -2.07
C SER A 96 -12.06 -4.13 -3.59
N GLY A 97 -13.04 -4.80 -4.21
CA GLY A 97 -13.06 -5.02 -5.66
C GLY A 97 -13.11 -3.71 -6.47
N CYS A 98 -13.63 -2.62 -5.92
CA CYS A 98 -13.56 -1.29 -6.53
C CYS A 98 -12.27 -0.52 -6.18
N GLY A 99 -11.38 -1.08 -5.36
CA GLY A 99 -10.13 -0.47 -4.93
C GLY A 99 -10.31 0.74 -4.02
N GLY A 100 -11.50 0.95 -3.46
CA GLY A 100 -11.80 2.12 -2.62
C GLY A 100 -11.46 1.91 -1.14
N VAL A 101 -11.43 0.68 -0.66
CA VAL A 101 -11.16 0.37 0.74
C VAL A 101 -9.95 -0.53 0.80
N TYR A 102 -8.96 -0.12 1.56
CA TYR A 102 -7.79 -0.92 1.92
C TYR A 102 -7.97 -1.38 3.36
N ALA A 103 -7.87 -2.68 3.62
CA ALA A 103 -7.92 -3.26 4.94
C ALA A 103 -6.54 -3.81 5.33
N ARG A 104 -6.15 -3.60 6.59
CA ARG A 104 -4.98 -4.24 7.18
C ARG A 104 -5.30 -4.71 8.60
N LEU A 105 -5.07 -6.00 8.87
CA LEU A 105 -5.01 -6.54 10.22
C LEU A 105 -3.54 -6.78 10.57
N ASP A 106 -3.03 -6.07 11.57
CA ASP A 106 -1.74 -6.35 12.19
C ASP A 106 -1.99 -7.24 13.42
N VAL A 107 -1.45 -8.46 13.43
CA VAL A 107 -1.34 -9.31 14.63
C VAL A 107 0.05 -9.10 15.21
N LEU A 108 0.11 -8.29 16.26
CA LEU A 108 1.34 -7.87 16.92
C LEU A 108 1.92 -9.00 17.77
N GLU A 109 3.15 -8.86 18.23
CA GLU A 109 3.83 -9.83 19.09
C GLU A 109 2.94 -10.34 20.27
N PRO A 110 2.22 -9.49 21.04
CA PRO A 110 1.34 -9.98 22.11
C PRO A 110 0.11 -10.79 21.62
N GLY A 111 -0.19 -10.72 20.33
CA GLY A 111 -1.24 -11.47 19.65
C GLY A 111 -0.81 -12.89 19.23
N LEU A 112 0.49 -13.20 19.36
CA LEU A 112 1.12 -14.42 18.86
C LEU A 112 1.69 -15.22 20.04
N ASP A 113 1.44 -16.52 20.05
CA ASP A 113 1.97 -17.46 21.05
C ASP A 113 2.63 -18.65 20.35
N GLY A 114 3.95 -18.74 20.50
CA GLY A 114 4.78 -19.77 19.87
C GLY A 114 5.25 -19.44 18.45
N GLY A 115 6.48 -19.87 18.16
CA GLY A 115 7.17 -19.69 16.87
C GLY A 115 7.74 -18.29 16.66
N GLU A 116 9.01 -18.19 16.26
CA GLU A 116 9.56 -16.93 15.75
C GLU A 116 8.81 -16.52 14.48
N VAL A 117 8.39 -15.26 14.38
CA VAL A 117 7.88 -14.73 13.12
C VAL A 117 9.09 -14.51 12.22
N GLY A 118 9.18 -15.26 11.14
CA GLY A 118 10.15 -15.02 10.09
C GLY A 118 9.74 -13.89 9.15
N HIS A 119 10.41 -13.83 8.01
CA HIS A 119 10.17 -12.80 6.99
C HIS A 119 9.65 -13.41 5.69
N GLY A 120 8.66 -12.77 5.09
CA GLY A 120 8.12 -13.20 3.81
C GLY A 120 6.75 -12.61 3.51
N THR A 121 6.31 -12.76 2.26
CA THR A 121 4.98 -12.38 1.82
C THR A 121 4.36 -13.51 0.99
N THR A 122 3.10 -13.83 1.27
CA THR A 122 2.27 -14.73 0.46
C THR A 122 0.92 -14.08 0.21
N ASN A 123 0.13 -14.62 -0.70
CA ASN A 123 -1.23 -14.15 -0.92
C ASN A 123 -2.13 -15.35 -1.16
N VAL A 124 -3.24 -15.42 -0.43
CA VAL A 124 -4.01 -16.66 -0.24
C VAL A 124 -5.51 -16.38 -0.36
N ASP A 125 -6.25 -17.30 -0.96
CA ASP A 125 -7.71 -17.18 -1.07
C ASP A 125 -8.37 -17.52 0.26
N VAL A 126 -9.12 -16.58 0.84
CA VAL A 126 -9.97 -16.86 2.00
C VAL A 126 -11.33 -17.35 1.50
N ASN A 127 -11.33 -18.60 1.07
CA ASN A 127 -12.47 -19.29 0.49
C ASN A 127 -13.58 -19.59 1.53
N ASN A 128 -14.68 -20.20 1.08
CA ASN A 128 -15.81 -20.53 1.97
C ASN A 128 -15.43 -21.51 3.10
N PRO A 129 -14.75 -22.65 2.85
CA PRO A 129 -14.25 -23.54 3.91
C PRO A 129 -13.47 -22.82 5.01
N LEU A 130 -12.51 -21.95 4.64
CA LEU A 130 -11.74 -21.20 5.62
C LEU A 130 -12.62 -20.20 6.38
N ARG A 131 -13.53 -19.51 5.70
CA ARG A 131 -14.48 -18.58 6.36
C ARG A 131 -15.37 -19.30 7.36
N GLU A 132 -15.85 -20.50 7.02
CA GLU A 132 -16.67 -21.32 7.88
C GLU A 132 -15.89 -21.79 9.11
N ALA A 133 -14.66 -22.29 8.93
CA ALA A 133 -13.78 -22.67 10.02
C ALA A 133 -13.52 -21.50 10.98
N LEU A 134 -13.19 -20.31 10.45
CA LEU A 134 -12.96 -19.11 11.25
C LEU A 134 -14.23 -18.62 11.96
N SER A 135 -15.41 -18.78 11.35
CA SER A 135 -16.68 -18.32 11.93
C SER A 135 -17.16 -19.17 13.10
N ARG A 136 -16.67 -20.42 13.22
CA ARG A 136 -17.01 -21.33 14.31
C ARG A 136 -16.14 -21.18 15.56
N ILE A 137 -15.03 -20.45 15.48
CA ILE A 137 -14.08 -20.29 16.59
C ILE A 137 -14.76 -19.59 17.78
N GLY A 138 -14.81 -20.32 18.89
CA GLY A 138 -15.22 -19.86 20.22
C GLY A 138 -14.14 -19.03 20.94
N GLY A 139 -14.46 -18.55 22.14
CA GLY A 139 -13.53 -17.75 22.94
C GLY A 139 -12.31 -18.55 23.42
N ASP A 140 -12.53 -19.80 23.83
CA ASP A 140 -11.52 -20.69 24.41
C ASP A 140 -10.93 -21.68 23.39
N ASP A 141 -11.39 -21.64 22.14
CA ASP A 141 -10.93 -22.55 21.10
C ASP A 141 -9.50 -22.18 20.66
N PRO A 142 -8.55 -23.12 20.61
CA PRO A 142 -7.22 -22.83 20.07
C PRO A 142 -7.32 -22.54 18.57
N LEU A 143 -6.57 -21.52 18.14
CA LEU A 143 -6.38 -21.19 16.74
C LEU A 143 -4.88 -21.26 16.43
N HIS A 144 -4.46 -22.31 15.75
CA HIS A 144 -3.10 -22.43 15.26
C HIS A 144 -3.03 -21.94 13.80
N LEU A 145 -2.08 -21.07 13.54
CA LEU A 145 -1.83 -20.49 12.23
C LEU A 145 -0.45 -20.87 11.75
N ARG A 146 -0.35 -21.21 10.47
CA ARG A 146 0.92 -21.50 9.80
C ARG A 146 0.98 -20.74 8.49
N VAL A 147 2.04 -19.97 8.30
CA VAL A 147 2.23 -19.14 7.11
C VAL A 147 3.55 -19.48 6.43
N GLY A 148 3.46 -19.77 5.14
CA GLY A 148 4.60 -20.03 4.27
C GLY A 148 4.49 -19.29 2.94
N PRO A 149 5.51 -19.39 2.08
CA PRO A 149 5.57 -18.68 0.79
C PRO A 149 4.48 -19.09 -0.19
N GLU A 150 3.96 -20.32 -0.06
CA GLU A 150 3.02 -20.93 -0.99
C GLU A 150 1.66 -21.29 -0.34
N GLU A 151 1.53 -21.13 0.97
CA GLU A 151 0.29 -21.50 1.67
C GLU A 151 0.07 -20.77 2.99
N LEU A 152 -1.20 -20.70 3.37
CA LEU A 152 -1.70 -20.34 4.70
C LEU A 152 -2.48 -21.55 5.23
N ALA A 153 -2.16 -22.03 6.42
CA ALA A 153 -2.96 -23.05 7.08
C ALA A 153 -3.53 -22.52 8.39
N VAL A 154 -4.81 -22.76 8.59
CA VAL A 154 -5.54 -22.51 9.84
C VAL A 154 -5.96 -23.85 10.41
N THR A 155 -5.55 -24.16 11.62
CA THR A 155 -5.94 -25.39 12.32
C THR A 155 -6.80 -25.03 13.52
N THR A 156 -8.02 -25.55 13.52
CA THR A 156 -8.96 -25.48 14.65
C THR A 156 -9.18 -26.88 15.22
N LEU A 157 -10.06 -27.02 16.20
CA LEU A 157 -10.48 -28.32 16.73
C LEU A 157 -11.13 -29.23 15.67
N ASP A 158 -11.75 -28.63 14.64
CA ASP A 158 -12.35 -29.36 13.50
C ASP A 158 -11.30 -29.88 12.49
N GLY A 159 -10.03 -29.51 12.67
CA GLY A 159 -8.90 -29.89 11.81
C GLY A 159 -8.31 -28.73 11.01
N PRO A 160 -7.33 -29.03 10.13
CA PRO A 160 -6.63 -28.02 9.33
C PRO A 160 -7.38 -27.67 8.05
N VAL A 161 -7.47 -26.39 7.74
CA VAL A 161 -7.84 -25.81 6.44
C VAL A 161 -6.60 -25.17 5.84
N VAL A 162 -6.23 -25.58 4.63
CA VAL A 162 -5.01 -25.11 3.94
C VAL A 162 -5.39 -24.39 2.67
N GLU A 163 -4.99 -23.12 2.59
CA GLU A 163 -5.17 -22.25 1.44
C GLU A 163 -3.85 -22.07 0.70
N LYS A 164 -3.92 -22.19 -0.62
CA LYS A 164 -2.76 -22.07 -1.50
C LYS A 164 -2.58 -20.63 -1.96
N LYS A 165 -1.36 -20.35 -2.40
CA LYS A 165 -1.04 -19.12 -3.08
C LYS A 165 -1.81 -18.98 -4.39
N VAL A 166 -2.26 -17.76 -4.66
CA VAL A 166 -3.09 -17.39 -5.81
C VAL A 166 -2.47 -16.20 -6.56
N PRO A 167 -2.96 -15.76 -7.72
CA PRO A 167 -2.41 -14.57 -8.38
C PRO A 167 -3.03 -13.27 -7.84
N LEU A 168 -2.22 -12.24 -7.59
CA LEU A 168 -2.71 -10.93 -7.15
C LEU A 168 -3.27 -10.07 -8.31
N PRO A 169 -4.45 -9.43 -8.13
CA PRO A 169 -5.01 -8.53 -9.13
C PRO A 169 -4.13 -7.29 -9.42
N ASP A 170 -3.97 -6.93 -10.69
CA ASP A 170 -3.26 -5.72 -11.15
C ASP A 170 -3.72 -4.42 -10.50
N ARG A 171 -5.02 -4.29 -10.25
CA ARG A 171 -5.58 -3.13 -9.55
C ARG A 171 -5.08 -3.02 -8.11
N TRP A 172 -4.82 -4.12 -7.42
CA TRP A 172 -4.36 -4.09 -6.03
C TRP A 172 -2.92 -3.62 -5.92
N LEU A 173 -2.02 -4.10 -6.80
CA LEU A 173 -0.63 -3.63 -6.80
C LEU A 173 -0.52 -2.10 -6.92
N ARG A 174 -1.31 -1.50 -7.83
CA ARG A 174 -1.43 -0.04 -7.92
C ARG A 174 -2.05 0.57 -6.66
N GLY A 175 -3.13 -0.03 -6.17
CA GLY A 175 -3.83 0.44 -4.98
C GLY A 175 -2.92 0.51 -3.77
N PHE A 176 -2.06 -0.49 -3.56
CA PHE A 176 -1.08 -0.54 -2.49
C PHE A 176 -0.10 0.63 -2.52
N ALA A 177 0.47 0.91 -3.69
CA ALA A 177 1.40 2.01 -3.89
C ALA A 177 0.73 3.38 -3.68
N GLU A 178 -0.51 3.56 -4.12
CA GLU A 178 -1.25 4.81 -3.94
C GLU A 178 -1.75 4.98 -2.50
N ALA A 179 -2.17 3.90 -1.84
CA ALA A 179 -2.64 3.94 -0.46
C ALA A 179 -1.53 4.36 0.51
N GLN A 180 -0.28 3.92 0.30
CA GLN A 180 0.84 4.39 1.13
C GLN A 180 1.11 5.89 0.95
N VAL A 181 1.11 6.40 -0.30
CA VAL A 181 1.36 7.82 -0.58
C VAL A 181 0.29 8.67 0.10
N VAL A 182 -0.97 8.24 0.01
CA VAL A 182 -2.07 8.89 0.71
C VAL A 182 -1.91 8.83 2.23
N ALA A 183 -1.59 7.67 2.79
CA ALA A 183 -1.49 7.45 4.23
C ALA A 183 -0.31 8.18 4.89
N THR A 184 0.76 8.50 4.16
CA THR A 184 1.89 9.28 4.69
C THR A 184 1.52 10.70 5.09
N GLY A 185 0.42 11.23 4.57
CA GLY A 185 -0.10 12.56 4.91
C GLY A 185 -1.13 12.55 6.05
N PHE A 186 -1.30 11.43 6.75
CA PHE A 186 -2.30 11.30 7.80
C PHE A 186 -1.71 11.52 9.20
N ASP A 187 -2.47 12.23 10.03
CA ASP A 187 -2.21 12.33 11.47
C ASP A 187 -3.34 11.68 12.26
N LEU A 188 -3.08 11.30 13.51
CA LEU A 188 -4.13 10.92 14.46
C LEU A 188 -5.01 12.13 14.76
N ARG A 189 -6.32 12.00 14.52
CA ARG A 189 -7.32 13.08 14.70
C ARG A 189 -8.23 12.86 15.89
N ALA A 190 -8.52 11.60 16.20
CA ALA A 190 -9.34 11.25 17.36
C ALA A 190 -8.96 9.86 17.85
N GLU A 191 -9.08 9.66 19.17
CA GLU A 191 -9.09 8.35 19.79
C GLU A 191 -10.33 8.24 20.68
N LEU A 192 -11.15 7.21 20.43
CA LEU A 192 -12.41 6.97 21.12
C LEU A 192 -12.25 5.72 21.98
N PRO A 193 -12.69 5.74 23.26
CA PRO A 193 -12.74 4.52 24.07
C PRO A 193 -13.77 3.54 23.50
N ALA A 194 -13.64 2.26 23.84
CA ALA A 194 -14.49 1.18 23.34
C ALA A 194 -16.02 1.47 23.33
N PRO A 195 -16.65 1.98 24.41
CA PRO A 195 -18.10 2.23 24.40
C PRO A 195 -18.51 3.27 23.35
N GLU A 196 -17.67 4.28 23.16
CA GLU A 196 -17.88 5.35 22.18
C GLU A 196 -17.63 4.85 20.75
N ALA A 197 -16.62 4.01 20.55
CA ALA A 197 -16.36 3.34 19.28
C ALA A 197 -17.56 2.48 18.84
N VAL A 198 -18.11 1.66 19.75
CA VAL A 198 -19.28 0.82 19.50
C VAL A 198 -20.50 1.68 19.19
N ARG A 199 -20.76 2.73 19.97
CA ARG A 199 -21.88 3.67 19.74
C ARG A 199 -21.77 4.32 18.36
N PHE A 200 -20.60 4.88 18.03
CA PHE A 200 -20.34 5.55 16.76
C PHE A 200 -20.53 4.60 15.56
N LEU A 201 -19.79 3.50 15.51
CA LEU A 201 -19.85 2.54 14.40
C LEU A 201 -21.21 1.81 14.31
N GLY A 202 -21.88 1.63 15.45
CA GLY A 202 -23.25 1.12 15.53
C GLY A 202 -24.28 2.07 14.90
N SER A 203 -24.09 3.38 15.08
CA SER A 203 -24.98 4.43 14.55
C SER A 203 -24.83 4.70 13.05
N LEU A 204 -23.73 4.26 12.43
CA LEU A 204 -23.49 4.52 11.00
C LEU A 204 -24.57 3.86 10.13
N PRO A 205 -25.06 4.54 9.08
CA PRO A 205 -26.04 3.97 8.16
C PRO A 205 -25.63 2.59 7.66
N ARG A 206 -26.57 1.64 7.66
CA ARG A 206 -26.38 0.35 7.00
C ARG A 206 -26.58 0.57 5.50
N GLY A 207 -25.57 0.24 4.69
CA GLY A 207 -25.67 0.39 3.23
C GLY A 207 -26.87 -0.39 2.69
N GLY A 208 -27.74 0.25 1.90
CA GLY A 208 -28.90 -0.43 1.30
C GLY A 208 -30.12 0.42 0.95
N ALA A 209 -30.24 1.67 1.42
CA ALA A 209 -31.41 2.50 1.11
C ALA A 209 -31.01 3.74 0.29
N ARG A 210 -31.19 3.66 -1.04
CA ARG A 210 -31.16 4.76 -2.03
C ARG A 210 -29.81 5.46 -2.24
N GLY A 211 -28.99 4.88 -3.11
CA GLY A 211 -27.83 5.53 -3.72
C GLY A 211 -26.61 5.63 -2.78
N ALA A 212 -25.40 5.54 -3.35
CA ALA A 212 -24.19 5.93 -2.63
C ALA A 212 -24.42 7.35 -2.07
N SER A 213 -24.15 7.56 -0.77
CA SER A 213 -24.33 8.87 -0.14
C SER A 213 -23.68 9.94 -1.01
N ARG A 214 -24.49 10.81 -1.62
CA ARG A 214 -23.97 11.87 -2.50
C ARG A 214 -23.36 12.95 -1.61
N GLY A 215 -22.04 12.90 -1.46
CA GLY A 215 -21.25 13.88 -0.70
C GLY A 215 -20.39 13.23 0.38
N ALA A 216 -19.23 13.84 0.65
CA ALA A 216 -18.39 13.45 1.78
C ALA A 216 -19.09 13.81 3.10
N HIS A 217 -19.32 12.83 3.97
CA HIS A 217 -19.65 13.11 5.35
C HIS A 217 -18.38 13.53 6.08
N TRP A 218 -18.53 14.35 7.11
CA TRP A 218 -17.41 14.77 7.94
C TRP A 218 -17.76 14.48 9.39
N VAL A 219 -16.76 14.16 10.19
CA VAL A 219 -16.89 14.04 11.63
C VAL A 219 -15.83 14.92 12.30
N VAL A 220 -16.13 15.46 13.47
CA VAL A 220 -15.18 16.25 14.26
C VAL A 220 -15.07 15.65 15.67
N PRO A 221 -13.87 15.61 16.26
CA PRO A 221 -13.72 15.28 17.68
C PRO A 221 -14.56 16.21 18.56
N ALA A 222 -15.30 15.63 19.50
CA ALA A 222 -16.07 16.36 20.49
C ALA A 222 -15.94 15.64 21.85
N GLY A 223 -14.98 16.09 22.66
CA GLY A 223 -14.56 15.38 23.87
C GLY A 223 -14.05 13.98 23.51
N ARG A 224 -14.67 12.93 24.07
CA ARG A 224 -14.33 11.52 23.84
C ARG A 224 -15.15 10.86 22.72
N SER A 225 -15.85 11.64 21.91
CA SER A 225 -16.79 11.17 20.89
C SER A 225 -16.54 11.85 19.53
N LEU A 226 -17.21 11.36 18.49
CA LEU A 226 -17.24 11.99 17.16
C LEU A 226 -18.62 12.55 16.89
N ARG A 227 -18.67 13.80 16.42
CA ARG A 227 -19.93 14.44 15.99
C ARG A 227 -19.93 14.63 14.47
N PRO A 228 -21.01 14.25 13.77
CA PRO A 228 -21.16 14.56 12.36
C PRO A 228 -21.17 16.08 12.11
N THR A 229 -20.58 16.49 11.00
CA THR A 229 -20.64 17.84 10.46
C THR A 229 -20.85 17.76 8.95
N THR A 230 -21.47 18.80 8.38
CA THR A 230 -21.71 18.92 6.94
C THR A 230 -20.58 19.63 6.21
N ARG A 231 -19.61 20.18 6.95
CA ARG A 231 -18.51 20.98 6.39
C ARG A 231 -17.14 20.52 6.87
N PRO A 232 -16.11 20.62 6.03
CA PRO A 232 -14.71 20.43 6.39
C PRO A 232 -14.22 21.58 7.27
N VAL A 233 -14.48 21.49 8.58
CA VAL A 233 -13.97 22.43 9.59
C VAL A 233 -12.58 21.99 10.09
N PRO A 234 -11.78 22.89 10.69
CA PRO A 234 -10.52 22.50 11.33
C PRO A 234 -10.71 21.32 12.28
N GLY A 235 -9.84 20.31 12.17
CA GLY A 235 -9.94 19.07 12.96
C GLY A 235 -10.95 18.03 12.46
N ALA A 236 -11.76 18.34 11.44
CA ALA A 236 -12.68 17.37 10.86
C ALA A 236 -11.94 16.25 10.11
N VAL A 237 -12.53 15.06 10.11
CA VAL A 237 -12.10 13.90 9.31
C VAL A 237 -13.20 13.55 8.32
N CYS A 238 -12.80 13.35 7.07
CA CYS A 238 -13.69 12.89 6.02
C CYS A 238 -14.11 11.43 6.28
N LEU A 239 -15.41 11.16 6.18
CA LEU A 239 -16.00 9.82 6.19
C LEU A 239 -16.75 9.60 4.86
N PRO A 240 -16.02 9.27 3.78
CA PRO A 240 -16.63 9.10 2.48
C PRO A 240 -17.32 7.74 2.38
N GLY A 241 -18.66 7.71 2.42
CA GLY A 241 -19.45 6.48 2.38
C GLY A 241 -19.34 5.66 3.66
N PRO A 242 -20.09 6.00 4.74
CA PRO A 242 -20.03 5.31 6.03
C PRO A 242 -20.20 3.79 5.97
N GLU A 243 -20.97 3.29 5.01
CA GLU A 243 -21.16 1.86 4.74
C GLU A 243 -19.86 1.12 4.41
N ARG A 244 -18.81 1.83 3.99
CA ARG A 244 -17.48 1.28 3.71
C ARG A 244 -16.74 0.83 4.97
N LEU A 245 -17.21 1.24 6.15
CA LEU A 245 -16.71 0.77 7.45
C LEU A 245 -17.45 -0.48 7.96
N ALA A 246 -18.37 -1.06 7.19
CA ALA A 246 -19.19 -2.19 7.65
C ALA A 246 -18.37 -3.41 8.13
N ALA A 247 -17.18 -3.66 7.57
CA ALA A 247 -16.33 -4.77 7.97
C ALA A 247 -15.81 -4.63 9.42
N LEU A 248 -15.65 -3.41 9.94
CA LEU A 248 -15.25 -3.18 11.34
C LEU A 248 -16.29 -3.71 12.33
N ARG A 249 -17.56 -3.88 11.92
CA ARG A 249 -18.62 -4.41 12.79
C ARG A 249 -18.33 -5.82 13.30
N ARG A 250 -17.52 -6.61 12.58
CA ARG A 250 -17.15 -7.97 13.00
C ARG A 250 -16.36 -8.01 14.31
N VAL A 251 -15.53 -7.00 14.53
CA VAL A 251 -14.60 -6.92 15.66
C VAL A 251 -15.07 -5.98 16.76
N LEU A 252 -16.21 -5.29 16.58
CA LEU A 252 -16.68 -4.26 17.52
C LEU A 252 -16.80 -4.71 18.97
N ARG A 253 -17.23 -5.95 19.20
CA ARG A 253 -17.38 -6.51 20.56
C ARG A 253 -16.04 -6.68 21.30
N HIS A 254 -14.94 -6.69 20.54
CA HIS A 254 -13.58 -6.90 21.02
C HIS A 254 -12.75 -5.60 21.03
N ALA A 255 -13.34 -4.49 20.56
CA ALA A 255 -12.64 -3.22 20.44
C ALA A 255 -12.25 -2.68 21.82
N THR A 256 -11.01 -2.23 21.96
CA THR A 256 -10.55 -1.49 23.15
C THR A 256 -10.52 0.02 22.89
N ALA A 257 -10.30 0.42 21.64
CA ALA A 257 -10.39 1.80 21.18
C ALA A 257 -10.68 1.88 19.66
N LEU A 258 -11.08 3.07 19.20
CA LEU A 258 -11.13 3.44 17.77
C LEU A 258 -10.26 4.67 17.55
N ARG A 259 -9.23 4.55 16.72
CA ARG A 259 -8.40 5.66 16.27
C ARG A 259 -8.80 6.08 14.85
N VAL A 260 -8.84 7.38 14.64
CA VAL A 260 -9.26 7.98 13.38
C VAL A 260 -8.16 8.88 12.87
N TYR A 261 -7.76 8.65 11.62
CA TYR A 261 -6.68 9.36 10.97
C TYR A 261 -7.16 10.05 9.70
N GLY A 262 -6.54 11.17 9.38
CA GLY A 262 -6.79 11.88 8.14
C GLY A 262 -5.80 13.01 7.92
N PRO A 263 -5.76 13.56 6.70
CA PRO A 263 -4.91 14.68 6.39
C PRO A 263 -5.47 15.99 6.95
N PRO A 264 -4.66 17.06 7.03
CA PRO A 264 -5.17 18.38 7.38
C PRO A 264 -6.24 18.78 6.36
N VAL A 265 -7.30 19.39 6.88
CA VAL A 265 -8.43 19.79 6.04
C VAL A 265 -8.01 21.00 5.20
N ALA A 266 -7.91 20.80 3.90
CA ALA A 266 -7.61 21.85 2.93
C ALA A 266 -8.76 21.96 1.92
N GLY A 267 -9.63 22.94 2.13
CA GLY A 267 -10.77 23.21 1.24
C GLY A 267 -11.93 22.21 1.38
N ALA A 268 -12.80 22.20 0.38
CA ALA A 268 -14.10 21.50 0.43
C ALA A 268 -14.11 20.10 -0.21
N ALA A 269 -12.98 19.65 -0.77
CA ALA A 269 -12.90 18.37 -1.48
C ALA A 269 -13.00 17.18 -0.53
N ALA A 270 -13.57 16.07 -1.00
CA ALA A 270 -13.51 14.81 -0.27
C ALA A 270 -12.06 14.36 -0.10
N LEU A 271 -11.71 13.92 1.11
CA LEU A 271 -10.37 13.45 1.47
C LEU A 271 -10.41 11.97 1.86
N ALA A 272 -9.27 11.32 1.77
CA ALA A 272 -9.10 9.97 2.31
C ALA A 272 -8.99 10.01 3.84
N SER A 273 -9.29 8.89 4.49
CA SER A 273 -9.15 8.72 5.95
C SER A 273 -8.86 7.27 6.31
N ALA A 274 -8.31 7.04 7.51
CA ALA A 274 -8.14 5.70 8.05
C ALA A 274 -8.84 5.55 9.39
N TRP A 275 -9.39 4.35 9.63
CA TRP A 275 -10.17 4.00 10.80
C TRP A 275 -9.62 2.71 11.38
N GLU A 276 -8.94 2.81 12.53
CA GLU A 276 -8.28 1.70 13.21
C GLU A 276 -9.06 1.29 14.45
N VAL A 277 -9.52 0.03 14.48
CA VAL A 277 -10.00 -0.59 15.72
C VAL A 277 -8.82 -1.25 16.42
N VAL A 278 -8.54 -0.80 17.64
CA VAL A 278 -7.55 -1.42 18.52
C VAL A 278 -8.18 -2.63 19.19
N LEU A 279 -7.47 -3.75 19.18
CA LEU A 279 -7.92 -5.05 19.65
C LEU A 279 -6.85 -5.65 20.59
N PRO A 280 -7.20 -6.63 21.45
CA PRO A 280 -6.20 -7.38 22.20
C PRO A 280 -5.13 -7.99 21.27
N GLY A 281 -3.87 -7.57 21.41
CA GLY A 281 -2.74 -8.03 20.59
C GLY A 281 -2.81 -7.68 19.10
N MET A 282 -3.76 -6.87 18.65
CA MET A 282 -4.09 -6.68 17.24
C MET A 282 -4.54 -5.26 16.90
N ARG A 283 -4.43 -4.87 15.62
CA ARG A 283 -5.00 -3.63 15.07
C ARG A 283 -5.66 -3.91 13.73
N LEU A 284 -6.94 -3.55 13.57
CA LEU A 284 -7.64 -3.63 12.28
C LEU A 284 -7.89 -2.23 11.73
N THR A 285 -7.24 -1.89 10.62
CA THR A 285 -7.35 -0.59 9.97
C THR A 285 -8.09 -0.70 8.64
N LEU A 286 -9.09 0.16 8.42
CA LEU A 286 -9.69 0.41 7.11
C LEU A 286 -9.33 1.81 6.61
N THR A 287 -8.62 1.88 5.49
CA THR A 287 -8.31 3.14 4.80
C THR A 287 -9.29 3.35 3.65
N LEU A 288 -9.97 4.49 3.66
CA LEU A 288 -10.99 4.87 2.69
C LEU A 288 -10.41 5.86 1.69
N SER A 289 -10.51 5.54 0.41
CA SER A 289 -10.29 6.51 -0.67
C SER A 289 -11.37 7.61 -0.64
N PRO A 290 -11.11 8.77 -1.27
CA PRO A 290 -12.00 9.94 -1.15
C PRO A 290 -13.45 9.73 -1.58
N GLU A 291 -13.74 8.80 -2.50
CA GLU A 291 -15.11 8.48 -2.93
C GLU A 291 -15.23 7.00 -3.30
N ALA A 292 -16.44 6.43 -3.21
CA ALA A 292 -16.67 5.01 -3.54
C ALA A 292 -16.33 4.67 -5.01
N GLY A 293 -16.61 5.58 -5.95
CA GLY A 293 -16.25 5.47 -7.37
C GLY A 293 -14.79 5.90 -7.68
N ARG A 294 -14.03 6.28 -6.67
CA ARG A 294 -12.64 6.75 -6.75
C ARG A 294 -11.73 5.80 -5.98
N GLY A 295 -11.37 4.68 -6.58
CA GLY A 295 -10.43 3.74 -5.96
C GLY A 295 -8.98 4.26 -5.97
N PHE A 296 -8.17 3.80 -5.01
CA PHE A 296 -6.75 4.15 -4.88
C PHE A 296 -5.96 3.88 -6.17
N SER A 297 -6.24 2.77 -6.86
CA SER A 297 -5.53 2.38 -8.09
C SER A 297 -5.62 3.38 -9.25
N GLY A 298 -6.55 4.33 -9.20
CA GLY A 298 -6.74 5.39 -10.20
C GLY A 298 -6.28 6.76 -9.72
N GLU A 299 -5.58 6.82 -8.59
CA GLU A 299 -4.84 8.01 -8.15
C GLU A 299 -3.59 8.20 -9.01
N GLY A 300 -2.77 9.19 -8.67
CA GLY A 300 -1.53 9.48 -9.40
C GLY A 300 -0.46 10.06 -8.50
N GLY A 301 -0.49 9.74 -7.20
CA GLY A 301 0.49 10.23 -6.24
C GLY A 301 1.89 9.69 -6.52
N VAL A 302 2.00 8.52 -7.14
CA VAL A 302 3.29 7.89 -7.45
C VAL A 302 3.99 8.45 -8.69
N LEU A 303 3.26 9.18 -9.56
CA LEU A 303 3.73 9.53 -10.90
C LEU A 303 4.99 10.40 -10.89
N GLU A 304 5.12 11.29 -9.91
CA GLU A 304 6.27 12.18 -9.77
C GLU A 304 7.56 11.43 -9.46
N ALA A 305 7.51 10.50 -8.52
CA ALA A 305 8.65 9.66 -8.15
C ALA A 305 9.01 8.65 -9.26
N LEU A 306 8.04 8.22 -10.07
CA LEU A 306 8.29 7.36 -11.23
C LEU A 306 8.90 8.11 -12.42
N ALA A 307 8.81 9.43 -12.44
CA ALA A 307 9.23 10.27 -13.55
C ALA A 307 10.71 10.69 -13.50
N THR A 308 11.47 10.25 -12.50
CA THR A 308 12.89 10.62 -12.33
C THR A 308 13.80 9.40 -12.24
N ASP A 309 14.98 9.50 -12.86
CA ASP A 309 16.02 8.47 -12.76
C ASP A 309 16.79 8.55 -11.44
N GLU A 310 16.83 9.73 -10.81
CA GLU A 310 17.40 9.90 -9.46
C GLU A 310 16.66 9.05 -8.43
N ALA A 311 15.32 9.13 -8.41
CA ALA A 311 14.52 8.28 -7.53
C ALA A 311 14.64 6.79 -7.90
N ALA A 312 15.06 6.48 -9.13
CA ALA A 312 15.33 5.13 -9.55
C ALA A 312 16.58 4.55 -8.89
N GLY A 313 17.70 5.26 -8.98
CA GLY A 313 18.95 4.87 -8.31
C GLY A 313 18.79 4.83 -6.79
N ASP A 314 18.11 5.81 -6.20
CA ASP A 314 17.88 5.84 -4.75
C ASP A 314 17.05 4.65 -4.26
N ALA A 315 16.07 4.24 -5.05
CA ALA A 315 15.27 3.05 -4.73
C ALA A 315 16.11 1.77 -4.72
N GLU A 316 17.09 1.64 -5.63
CA GLU A 316 18.01 0.49 -5.67
C GLU A 316 18.99 0.48 -4.48
N LEU A 317 19.42 1.65 -4.01
CA LEU A 317 20.22 1.77 -2.79
C LEU A 317 19.40 1.39 -1.55
N ILE A 318 18.25 2.05 -1.37
CA ILE A 318 17.39 1.85 -0.20
C ILE A 318 16.84 0.42 -0.15
N ALA A 319 16.59 -0.18 -1.31
CA ALA A 319 16.16 -1.57 -1.46
C ALA A 319 16.95 -2.57 -0.62
N VAL A 320 18.26 -2.36 -0.52
CA VAL A 320 19.20 -3.23 0.19
C VAL A 320 19.14 -3.00 1.70
N LEU A 321 18.79 -1.77 2.11
CA LEU A 321 18.75 -1.34 3.50
C LEU A 321 17.44 -1.69 4.22
N LEU A 322 16.38 -2.07 3.48
CA LEU A 322 15.07 -2.35 4.09
C LEU A 322 15.07 -3.58 5.02
N ALA A 323 15.97 -4.54 4.81
CA ALA A 323 16.27 -5.69 5.67
C ALA A 323 15.06 -6.45 6.30
N TRP A 324 13.87 -6.39 5.70
CA TRP A 324 12.62 -6.89 6.30
C TRP A 324 12.18 -6.23 7.61
N GLU A 325 12.66 -5.01 7.86
CA GLU A 325 12.31 -4.23 9.04
C GLU A 325 10.79 -4.01 9.16
N PRO A 326 10.20 -4.31 10.33
CA PRO A 326 8.78 -4.09 10.58
C PRO A 326 8.41 -2.61 10.64
N ARG A 327 9.40 -1.75 10.92
CA ARG A 327 9.28 -0.30 11.01
C ARG A 327 10.51 0.34 10.36
N VAL A 328 10.27 1.06 9.27
CA VAL A 328 11.27 1.80 8.49
C VAL A 328 10.98 3.30 8.66
N ASP A 329 11.78 3.95 9.49
CA ASP A 329 11.73 5.40 9.69
C ASP A 329 12.52 6.13 8.59
N VAL A 330 11.95 7.23 8.09
CA VAL A 330 12.56 8.01 6.99
C VAL A 330 13.84 8.71 7.44
N GLY A 331 13.89 9.21 8.66
CA GLY A 331 15.04 9.92 9.21
C GLY A 331 16.21 8.98 9.50
N GLU A 332 15.94 7.82 10.09
CA GLU A 332 16.95 6.78 10.32
C GLU A 332 17.52 6.24 9.00
N LEU A 333 16.65 6.00 8.01
CA LEU A 333 17.08 5.56 6.69
C LEU A 333 17.89 6.64 5.96
N ALA A 334 17.48 7.91 6.03
CA ALA A 334 18.21 9.05 5.49
C ALA A 334 19.62 9.15 6.08
N ALA A 335 19.76 9.03 7.40
CA ALA A 335 21.05 9.03 8.07
C ALA A 335 21.93 7.85 7.62
N SER A 336 21.33 6.66 7.43
CA SER A 336 22.04 5.43 7.07
C SER A 336 22.56 5.43 5.62
N CYS A 337 21.80 6.00 4.68
CA CYS A 337 22.18 6.04 3.25
C CYS A 337 22.83 7.36 2.81
N GLY A 338 22.86 8.38 3.68
CA GLY A 338 23.41 9.70 3.36
C GLY A 338 22.55 10.52 2.39
N LEU A 339 21.28 10.14 2.18
CA LEU A 339 20.36 10.86 1.30
C LEU A 339 19.46 11.84 2.09
N PRO A 340 19.13 13.01 1.50
CA PRO A 340 18.06 13.87 2.00
C PRO A 340 16.73 13.14 2.17
N ALA A 341 15.94 13.52 3.18
CA ALA A 341 14.70 12.84 3.53
C ALA A 341 13.63 12.89 2.41
N ASP A 342 13.63 13.91 1.56
CA ASP A 342 12.75 14.03 0.39
C ASP A 342 13.12 13.00 -0.70
N ARG A 343 14.42 12.78 -0.95
CA ARG A 343 14.90 11.72 -1.84
C ARG A 343 14.56 10.32 -1.31
N VAL A 344 14.73 10.10 0.00
CA VAL A 344 14.30 8.84 0.65
C VAL A 344 12.79 8.60 0.46
N ARG A 345 11.94 9.62 0.64
CA ARG A 345 10.49 9.49 0.40
C ARG A 345 10.16 9.20 -1.07
N ALA A 346 10.86 9.83 -2.02
CA ALA A 346 10.67 9.55 -3.44
C ALA A 346 11.05 8.10 -3.79
N ALA A 347 12.18 7.62 -3.25
CA ALA A 347 12.63 6.25 -3.41
C ALA A 347 11.66 5.22 -2.79
N LEU A 348 11.17 5.46 -1.56
CA LEU A 348 10.15 4.62 -0.92
C LEU A 348 8.82 4.62 -1.70
N THR A 349 8.45 5.77 -2.26
CA THR A 349 7.28 5.85 -3.17
C THR A 349 7.47 4.94 -4.37
N ARG A 350 8.65 4.97 -5.01
CA ARG A 350 9.00 4.08 -6.12
C ARG A 350 9.02 2.61 -5.69
N LEU A 351 9.61 2.29 -4.54
CA LEU A 351 9.64 0.93 -3.99
C LEU A 351 8.23 0.37 -3.72
N GLY A 352 7.29 1.20 -3.28
CA GLY A 352 5.91 0.74 -3.11
C GLY A 352 5.20 0.47 -4.44
N THR A 353 5.54 1.17 -5.53
CA THR A 353 5.07 0.78 -6.88
C THR A 353 5.61 -0.57 -7.32
N SER A 354 6.79 -0.94 -6.82
CA SER A 354 7.34 -2.30 -6.98
C SER A 354 6.81 -3.31 -5.96
N GLY A 355 5.86 -2.91 -5.11
CA GLY A 355 5.27 -3.78 -4.10
C GLY A 355 6.19 -4.07 -2.93
N ARG A 356 7.28 -3.31 -2.75
CA ARG A 356 8.33 -3.60 -1.76
C ARG A 356 8.13 -2.94 -0.40
N VAL A 357 7.27 -1.93 -0.31
CA VAL A 357 6.98 -1.29 0.98
C VAL A 357 5.50 -1.01 1.13
N GLY A 358 5.02 -1.03 2.37
CA GLY A 358 3.75 -0.45 2.79
C GLY A 358 3.97 0.64 3.84
N TYR A 359 2.88 1.25 4.31
CA TYR A 359 2.93 2.31 5.33
C TYR A 359 1.99 2.02 6.49
N ASP A 360 2.50 2.13 7.72
CA ASP A 360 1.74 2.01 8.96
C ASP A 360 1.41 3.40 9.53
N THR A 361 0.13 3.79 9.43
CA THR A 361 -0.35 5.08 9.93
C THR A 361 -0.25 5.17 11.46
N ALA A 362 -0.37 4.06 12.19
CA ALA A 362 -0.29 4.08 13.65
C ALA A 362 1.14 4.32 14.14
N GLU A 363 2.13 3.85 13.40
CA GLU A 363 3.57 3.98 13.72
C GLU A 363 4.25 5.11 12.95
N ALA A 364 3.52 5.78 12.06
CA ALA A 364 4.00 6.82 11.14
C ALA A 364 5.29 6.39 10.39
N ALA A 365 5.34 5.13 9.96
CA ALA A 365 6.54 4.51 9.41
C ALA A 365 6.20 3.61 8.23
N TYR A 366 7.19 3.39 7.37
CA TYR A 366 7.10 2.39 6.32
C TYR A 366 7.33 0.99 6.91
N PHE A 367 6.99 -0.05 6.17
CA PHE A 367 7.39 -1.41 6.49
C PHE A 367 7.75 -2.16 5.21
N HIS A 368 8.68 -3.11 5.31
CA HIS A 368 9.04 -3.94 4.17
C HIS A 368 7.96 -5.00 3.89
N ARG A 369 7.65 -5.24 2.62
CA ARG A 369 6.89 -6.42 2.15
C ARG A 369 7.41 -6.81 0.77
N GLU A 370 7.04 -7.96 0.22
CA GLU A 370 7.39 -8.28 -1.16
C GLU A 370 6.17 -8.81 -1.94
N LEU A 371 5.53 -7.94 -2.73
CA LEU A 371 4.53 -8.37 -3.71
C LEU A 371 5.21 -8.79 -5.03
N PRO A 372 4.57 -9.65 -5.84
CA PRO A 372 5.06 -10.00 -7.17
C PRO A 372 5.30 -8.74 -8.02
N TYR A 373 6.56 -8.49 -8.37
CA TYR A 373 6.99 -7.31 -9.14
C TYR A 373 7.26 -7.66 -10.60
N ASP A 374 6.81 -6.78 -11.50
CA ASP A 374 7.17 -6.78 -12.92
C ASP A 374 7.43 -5.31 -13.35
N ALA A 375 8.66 -4.99 -13.72
CA ALA A 375 9.03 -3.64 -14.17
C ALA A 375 8.24 -3.21 -15.41
N ALA A 376 8.00 -4.12 -16.36
CA ALA A 376 7.21 -3.86 -17.55
C ALA A 376 5.73 -3.58 -17.21
N ARG A 377 5.26 -4.06 -16.06
CA ARG A 377 3.90 -3.83 -15.55
C ARG A 377 3.73 -2.42 -15.00
N VAL A 378 4.77 -1.80 -14.44
CA VAL A 378 4.72 -0.42 -13.92
C VAL A 378 4.36 0.58 -15.02
N GLU A 379 4.98 0.50 -16.20
CA GLU A 379 4.68 1.40 -17.31
C GLU A 379 3.29 1.17 -17.93
N ARG A 380 2.89 -0.10 -18.10
CA ARG A 380 1.54 -0.45 -18.58
C ARG A 380 0.47 0.15 -17.66
N HIS A 381 0.73 0.13 -16.36
CA HIS A 381 -0.21 0.55 -15.32
C HIS A 381 -0.33 2.05 -15.10
N ASN A 382 0.60 2.83 -15.66
CA ASN A 382 0.65 4.30 -15.53
C ASN A 382 0.53 4.99 -16.90
N PRO A 383 -0.66 5.02 -17.53
CA PRO A 383 -0.83 5.59 -18.87
C PRO A 383 -0.42 7.06 -18.95
N ARG A 384 -0.65 7.86 -17.88
CA ARG A 384 -0.23 9.26 -17.82
C ARG A 384 1.29 9.43 -17.86
N LEU A 385 2.03 8.53 -17.19
CA LEU A 385 3.49 8.50 -17.23
C LEU A 385 3.99 8.13 -18.63
N ARG A 386 3.40 7.10 -19.24
CA ARG A 386 3.72 6.68 -20.61
C ARG A 386 3.49 7.81 -21.62
N SER A 387 2.35 8.48 -21.57
CA SER A 387 2.05 9.64 -22.42
C SER A 387 3.01 10.80 -22.16
N ALA A 388 3.39 11.06 -20.91
CA ALA A 388 4.38 12.09 -20.60
C ALA A 388 5.75 11.78 -21.24
N ARG A 389 6.23 10.52 -21.11
CA ARG A 389 7.48 10.07 -21.73
C ARG A 389 7.45 10.18 -23.26
N ALA A 390 6.33 9.81 -23.88
CA ALA A 390 6.14 9.94 -25.33
C ALA A 390 6.25 11.40 -25.79
N LEU A 391 5.64 12.34 -25.06
CA LEU A 391 5.74 13.78 -25.35
C LEU A 391 7.19 14.29 -25.25
N VAL A 392 7.94 13.83 -24.24
CA VAL A 392 9.35 14.20 -24.09
C VAL A 392 10.20 13.62 -25.22
N ALA A 393 10.02 12.33 -25.54
CA ALA A 393 10.75 11.66 -26.61
C ALA A 393 10.48 12.28 -28.00
N ALA A 394 9.28 12.82 -28.21
CA ALA A 394 8.91 13.54 -29.44
C ALA A 394 9.44 14.99 -29.50
N GLY A 395 10.15 15.48 -28.47
CA GLY A 395 10.58 16.88 -28.40
C GLY A 395 9.42 17.87 -28.33
N ALA A 396 8.25 17.43 -27.86
CA ALA A 396 7.00 18.18 -27.96
C ALA A 396 6.81 19.24 -26.86
N VAL A 397 7.83 19.46 -26.03
CA VAL A 397 7.80 20.36 -24.88
C VAL A 397 8.77 21.50 -25.10
N LEU A 398 8.25 22.72 -25.14
CA LEU A 398 9.04 23.95 -25.19
C LEU A 398 8.92 24.69 -23.86
N LEU A 399 10.04 25.07 -23.27
CA LEU A 399 10.09 25.83 -22.01
C LEU A 399 10.43 27.29 -22.30
N ASP A 400 9.69 28.19 -21.66
CA ASP A 400 9.91 29.64 -21.68
C ASP A 400 9.67 30.19 -20.27
N GLY A 401 10.76 30.39 -19.51
CA GLY A 401 10.69 30.82 -18.11
C GLY A 401 9.85 29.88 -17.24
N ASP A 402 8.75 30.38 -16.67
CA ASP A 402 7.78 29.64 -15.85
C ASP A 402 6.70 28.92 -16.68
N LEU A 403 6.64 29.18 -17.98
CA LEU A 403 5.68 28.61 -18.91
C LEU A 403 6.28 27.42 -19.67
N GLY A 404 5.52 26.34 -19.77
CA GLY A 404 5.78 25.21 -20.66
C GLY A 404 4.68 25.11 -21.70
N THR A 405 5.05 24.97 -22.96
CA THR A 405 4.13 24.71 -24.08
C THR A 405 4.30 23.26 -24.51
N VAL A 406 3.22 22.49 -24.46
CA VAL A 406 3.21 21.07 -24.84
C VAL A 406 2.29 20.88 -26.03
N THR A 407 2.83 20.37 -27.13
CA THR A 407 2.07 20.10 -28.35
C THR A 407 1.70 18.62 -28.41
N ALA A 408 0.42 18.29 -28.34
CA ALA A 408 -0.04 16.91 -28.46
C ALA A 408 0.11 16.39 -29.91
N GLU A 409 0.02 15.07 -30.10
CA GLU A 409 0.16 14.43 -31.42
C GLU A 409 -0.89 14.92 -32.44
N ASP A 410 -2.07 15.35 -31.97
CA ASP A 410 -3.14 15.92 -32.78
C ASP A 410 -2.94 17.42 -33.09
N GLY A 411 -1.81 18.00 -32.68
CA GLY A 411 -1.47 19.42 -32.84
C GLY A 411 -2.09 20.34 -31.79
N HIS A 412 -2.87 19.83 -30.84
CA HIS A 412 -3.45 20.66 -29.79
C HIS A 412 -2.37 21.15 -28.81
N VAL A 413 -2.42 22.43 -28.46
CA VAL A 413 -1.43 23.07 -27.59
C VAL A 413 -1.95 23.20 -26.17
N HIS A 414 -1.22 22.63 -25.22
CA HIS A 414 -1.46 22.78 -23.79
C HIS A 414 -0.41 23.69 -23.15
N ARG A 415 -0.87 24.60 -22.30
CA ARG A 415 -0.01 25.49 -21.52
C ARG A 415 0.10 24.96 -20.10
N VAL A 416 1.32 24.81 -19.62
CA VAL A 416 1.65 24.41 -18.26
C VAL A 416 2.36 25.58 -17.60
N ARG A 417 1.85 26.07 -16.48
CA ARG A 417 2.50 27.14 -15.71
C ARG A 417 3.08 26.56 -14.44
N ASP A 418 4.36 26.85 -14.19
CA ASP A 418 5.02 26.63 -12.92
C ASP A 418 4.83 27.86 -12.03
N SER A 419 4.39 27.64 -10.80
CA SER A 419 4.27 28.68 -9.80
C SER A 419 4.96 28.17 -8.54
N ALA A 420 6.24 28.51 -8.41
CA ALA A 420 7.10 28.10 -7.31
C ALA A 420 7.10 26.58 -7.05
N GLY A 421 7.22 25.78 -8.11
CA GLY A 421 7.23 24.32 -8.05
C GLY A 421 5.84 23.68 -8.09
N THR A 422 4.76 24.46 -8.14
CA THR A 422 3.41 23.95 -8.36
C THR A 422 3.02 24.12 -9.83
N LEU A 423 2.84 23.00 -10.53
CA LEU A 423 2.44 23.04 -11.94
C LEU A 423 0.91 23.07 -12.07
N SER A 424 0.42 23.96 -12.92
CA SER A 424 -0.97 24.02 -13.40
C SER A 424 -1.01 23.83 -14.91
N CYS A 425 -2.10 23.30 -15.46
CA CYS A 425 -2.20 23.01 -16.90
C CYS A 425 -3.55 23.43 -17.49
N SER A 426 -3.58 23.80 -18.78
CA SER A 426 -4.82 24.14 -19.49
C SER A 426 -5.67 22.92 -19.90
N CYS A 427 -5.20 21.68 -19.69
CA CYS A 427 -5.92 20.48 -20.13
C CYS A 427 -7.15 20.14 -19.28
N LEU A 428 -8.06 19.35 -19.84
CA LEU A 428 -9.29 18.92 -19.17
C LEU A 428 -9.04 18.18 -17.85
N TRP A 429 -7.97 17.37 -17.76
CA TRP A 429 -7.61 16.68 -16.53
C TRP A 429 -7.36 17.67 -15.38
N TRP A 430 -6.57 18.72 -15.64
CA TRP A 430 -6.30 19.75 -14.65
C TRP A 430 -7.54 20.56 -14.32
N ALA A 431 -8.32 20.94 -15.34
CA ALA A 431 -9.59 21.65 -15.14
C ALA A 431 -10.53 20.90 -14.19
N ARG A 432 -10.59 19.56 -14.31
CA ARG A 432 -11.44 18.70 -13.49
C ARG A 432 -10.88 18.42 -12.10
N TYR A 433 -9.58 18.15 -11.96
CA TYR A 433 -9.01 17.61 -10.73
C TYR A 433 -8.06 18.54 -9.99
N ARG A 434 -7.52 19.57 -10.65
CA ARG A 434 -6.61 20.58 -10.06
C ARG A 434 -5.49 19.97 -9.20
N GLY A 435 -4.87 18.90 -9.69
CA GLY A 435 -3.80 18.17 -8.98
C GLY A 435 -4.28 17.14 -7.95
N GLY A 436 -5.56 17.16 -7.56
CA GLY A 436 -6.11 16.26 -6.54
C GLY A 436 -6.07 14.77 -6.88
N ARG A 437 -5.81 14.38 -8.14
CA ARG A 437 -5.60 13.00 -8.61
C ARG A 437 -4.19 12.78 -9.22
N GLY A 438 -3.22 13.58 -8.79
CA GLY A 438 -1.88 13.62 -9.37
C GLY A 438 -1.81 14.38 -10.71
N PRO A 439 -0.58 14.57 -11.24
CA PRO A 439 -0.35 15.40 -12.42
C PRO A 439 -0.99 14.82 -13.69
N CYS A 440 -1.31 15.70 -14.64
CA CYS A 440 -1.61 15.28 -16.01
C CYS A 440 -0.30 14.92 -16.75
N SER A 441 -0.42 14.24 -17.90
CA SER A 441 0.74 13.91 -18.74
C SER A 441 1.55 15.14 -19.16
N HIS A 442 0.90 16.27 -19.48
CA HIS A 442 1.58 17.50 -19.89
C HIS A 442 2.41 18.13 -18.77
N ALA A 443 1.84 18.25 -17.57
CA ALA A 443 2.55 18.77 -16.41
C ALA A 443 3.73 17.86 -16.05
N LEU A 444 3.53 16.54 -16.12
CA LEU A 444 4.58 15.56 -15.87
C LEU A 444 5.70 15.64 -16.92
N ALA A 445 5.38 15.81 -18.20
CA ALA A 445 6.36 15.99 -19.28
C ALA A 445 7.18 17.28 -19.10
N VAL A 446 6.53 18.41 -18.80
CA VAL A 446 7.22 19.68 -18.50
C VAL A 446 8.17 19.53 -17.32
N ARG A 447 7.76 18.79 -16.28
CA ARG A 447 8.60 18.53 -15.11
C ARG A 447 9.81 17.67 -15.44
N MET A 448 9.65 16.62 -16.26
CA MET A 448 10.76 15.79 -16.74
C MET A 448 11.80 16.62 -17.49
N VAL A 449 11.37 17.49 -18.43
CA VAL A 449 12.27 18.33 -19.23
C VAL A 449 12.97 19.38 -18.36
N ARG A 450 12.25 20.03 -17.43
CA ARG A 450 12.86 20.98 -16.48
C ARG A 450 13.95 20.31 -15.63
N ARG A 451 13.72 19.09 -15.14
CA ARG A 451 14.73 18.33 -14.36
C ARG A 451 15.92 17.91 -15.21
N GLY A 452 15.70 17.46 -16.45
CA GLY A 452 16.77 17.11 -17.39
C GLY A 452 17.70 18.29 -17.71
N GLY A 453 17.14 19.47 -17.96
CA GLY A 453 17.93 20.68 -18.21
C GLY A 453 18.75 21.15 -17.00
N VAL A 454 18.27 20.90 -15.77
CA VAL A 454 19.04 21.19 -14.54
C VAL A 454 20.22 20.21 -14.39
N ALA A 455 20.01 18.92 -14.66
CA ALA A 455 21.08 17.92 -14.59
C ALA A 455 22.19 18.16 -15.65
N GLU A 456 21.84 18.63 -16.85
CA GLU A 456 22.80 19.03 -17.88
C GLU A 456 23.59 20.30 -17.48
N ALA A 457 22.94 21.27 -16.83
CA ALA A 457 23.60 22.48 -16.34
C ALA A 457 24.59 22.19 -15.19
N ASP A 458 24.21 21.32 -14.25
CA ASP A 458 25.09 20.90 -13.14
C ASP A 458 26.27 20.03 -13.62
N GLY A 459 26.05 19.18 -14.64
CA GLY A 459 27.11 18.38 -15.27
C GLY A 459 28.13 19.20 -16.08
N ALA A 460 27.68 20.25 -16.75
CA ALA A 460 28.55 21.17 -17.50
C ALA A 460 29.47 22.00 -16.58
N GLY A 461 29.08 22.25 -15.33
CA GLY A 461 29.87 22.99 -14.35
C GLY A 461 31.11 22.25 -13.83
N VAL A 462 31.16 20.91 -13.94
CA VAL A 462 32.26 20.09 -13.41
C VAL A 462 33.39 19.87 -14.45
N GLY A 463 33.14 20.15 -15.74
CA GLY A 463 34.09 19.91 -16.83
C GLY A 463 35.08 21.04 -17.16
N ALA A 464 34.96 22.23 -16.54
CA ALA A 464 35.77 23.40 -16.91
C ALA A 464 37.01 23.65 -16.03
N GLY A 465 37.35 22.74 -15.12
CA GLY A 465 38.38 22.93 -14.08
C GLY A 465 39.60 22.00 -14.17
N ALA A 466 40.08 21.63 -15.35
CA ALA A 466 41.36 20.91 -15.47
C ALA A 466 42.05 21.24 -16.79
N GLY A 467 42.78 22.35 -16.82
CA GLY A 467 43.54 22.78 -18.00
C GLY A 467 44.67 23.75 -17.69
N VAL A 468 45.89 23.19 -17.60
CA VAL A 468 47.19 23.81 -17.92
C VAL A 468 47.82 24.74 -16.86
N GLY A 469 48.58 24.12 -15.93
CA GLY A 469 49.73 24.75 -15.29
C GLY A 469 51.03 24.21 -15.89
N ALA A 470 51.46 24.76 -17.02
CA ALA A 470 52.78 24.49 -17.60
C ALA A 470 53.78 25.51 -17.05
N GLY A 471 54.73 25.02 -16.24
CA GLY A 471 55.80 25.82 -15.67
C GLY A 471 56.79 26.33 -16.71
N THR A 472 57.32 27.53 -16.47
CA THR A 472 58.63 27.93 -16.99
C THR A 472 59.42 28.52 -15.83
N GLY A 473 60.46 27.80 -15.45
CA GLY A 473 61.54 28.33 -14.61
C GLY A 473 62.42 29.26 -15.43
N GLY A 474 62.99 30.26 -14.77
CA GLY A 474 63.97 31.17 -15.34
C GLY A 474 64.50 32.09 -14.25
N GLY A 475 65.55 31.66 -13.57
CA GLY A 475 66.31 32.52 -12.67
C GLY A 475 67.19 33.51 -13.45
N ALA A 476 67.46 34.66 -12.85
CA ALA A 476 68.80 35.17 -12.57
C ALA A 476 68.77 36.65 -12.14
N ARG A 477 69.38 36.89 -10.98
CA ARG A 477 69.94 38.13 -10.41
C ARG A 477 68.99 39.15 -9.81
#